data_AF-A0A950FKH7-F1
#
_entry.id   AF-A0A950FKH7-F1
#
_cell.length_a   1.000
_cell.length_b   1.000
_cell.length_c   1.000
_cell.angle_alpha   90.00
_cell.angle_beta   90.00
_cell.angle_gamma   90.00
#
_symmetry.space_group_name_H-M   'P 1'
#
loop_
_entity.id
_entity.type
_entity.pdbx_description
1 polymer ?
#
loop_
_entity_poly.entity_id
_entity_poly.type
_entity_poly.pdbx_seq_one_letter_code
_entity_poly.pdbx_strand_id
1 'polypeptide(L)'
;MEIKRSGSRPSLKGPAENFTGSVRIDPLFNPPDPARASGALVTFEPGARTAWHTHPLGQTLIVTSGCGWTQCWGEPKEEIRPGDVIWCPPGKKHWHGATATTAMSHIAIVEKLNGKAIDWMEKVSDEQYLG
;
A
#
# COMPACT_ATOMS: atom_id res chain seq x y z
N MET A 1 26.18 -7.20 8.11
CA MET A 1 24.87 -7.63 8.65
C MET A 1 24.34 -6.51 9.52
N GLU A 2 23.09 -6.09 9.31
CA GLU A 2 22.45 -5.01 10.06
C GLU A 2 21.14 -5.54 10.65
N ILE A 3 20.84 -5.20 11.91
CA ILE A 3 19.55 -5.54 12.54
C ILE A 3 18.86 -4.25 12.95
N LYS A 4 17.77 -3.92 12.27
CA LYS A 4 16.88 -2.83 12.69
C LYS A 4 15.82 -3.40 13.63
N ARG A 5 16.03 -3.24 14.94
CA ARG A 5 15.15 -3.82 15.98
C ARG A 5 13.72 -3.30 15.88
N SER A 6 12.75 -4.12 16.31
CA SER A 6 11.35 -3.68 16.41
C SER A 6 11.26 -2.48 17.35
N GLY A 7 10.42 -1.50 17.01
CA GLY A 7 10.27 -0.24 17.75
C GLY A 7 11.38 0.80 17.52
N SER A 8 12.46 0.46 16.81
CA SER A 8 13.57 1.42 16.56
C SER A 8 13.28 2.41 15.42
N ARG A 9 12.12 2.28 14.76
CA ARG A 9 11.72 3.09 13.61
C ARG A 9 10.36 3.69 13.92
N PRO A 10 10.23 5.02 14.00
CA PRO A 10 8.96 5.64 14.33
C PRO A 10 7.95 5.42 13.20
N SER A 11 6.69 5.22 13.58
CA SER A 11 5.57 5.22 12.66
C SER A 11 5.35 6.62 12.07
N LEU A 12 4.80 6.66 10.86
CA LEU A 12 4.46 7.87 10.14
C LEU A 12 2.97 7.89 9.84
N LYS A 13 2.37 9.08 9.76
CA LYS A 13 1.03 9.25 9.21
C LYS A 13 1.12 9.29 7.68
N GLY A 14 0.21 8.59 7.00
CA GLY A 14 0.05 8.68 5.55
C GLY A 14 -0.25 10.13 5.12
N PRO A 15 0.48 10.70 4.15
CA PRO A 15 0.22 12.06 3.67
C PRO A 15 -1.19 12.23 3.10
N ALA A 16 -1.85 13.33 3.46
CA ALA A 16 -3.26 13.57 3.12
C ALA A 16 -3.50 13.70 1.60
N GLU A 17 -2.47 14.02 0.82
CA GLU A 17 -2.49 14.03 -0.64
C GLU A 17 -2.54 12.61 -1.23
N ASN A 18 -1.97 11.62 -0.56
CA ASN A 18 -1.81 10.24 -1.06
C ASN A 18 -2.83 9.26 -0.49
N PHE A 19 -3.49 9.60 0.62
CA PHE A 19 -4.44 8.72 1.30
C PHE A 19 -5.75 9.41 1.64
N THR A 20 -6.87 8.70 1.54
CA THR A 20 -8.14 9.13 2.15
C THR A 20 -8.32 8.38 3.46
N GLY A 21 -8.80 9.05 4.51
CA GLY A 21 -8.93 8.47 5.84
C GLY A 21 -7.62 8.42 6.64
N SER A 22 -7.61 7.65 7.72
CA SER A 22 -6.45 7.52 8.61
C SER A 22 -5.59 6.32 8.20
N VAL A 23 -4.33 6.58 7.90
CA VAL A 23 -3.34 5.57 7.50
C VAL A 23 -2.06 5.75 8.31
N ARG A 24 -1.55 4.65 8.86
CA ARG A 24 -0.24 4.58 9.51
C ARG A 24 0.72 3.79 8.63
N ILE A 25 1.94 4.29 8.50
CA ILE A 25 3.03 3.65 7.77
C ILE A 25 4.14 3.34 8.76
N ASP A 26 4.51 2.07 8.84
CA ASP A 26 5.59 1.53 9.67
C ASP A 26 6.73 1.07 8.74
N PRO A 27 7.81 1.87 8.57
CA PRO A 27 8.89 1.54 7.64
C PRO A 27 9.59 0.23 8.03
N LEU A 28 9.88 -0.64 7.05
CA LEU A 28 10.56 -1.91 7.30
C LEU A 28 11.99 -1.91 6.76
N PHE A 29 12.16 -1.73 5.44
CA PHE A 29 13.48 -1.75 4.80
C PHE A 29 13.55 -0.86 3.57
N ASN A 30 14.74 -0.33 3.31
CA ASN A 30 15.12 0.44 2.13
C ASN A 30 16.66 0.42 2.05
N PRO A 31 17.27 -0.71 1.66
CA PRO A 31 18.72 -0.84 1.52
C PRO A 31 19.27 0.18 0.50
N PRO A 32 20.56 0.54 0.61
CA PRO A 32 21.22 1.37 -0.39
C PRO A 32 21.41 0.60 -1.71
N ASP A 33 21.78 1.35 -2.76
CA ASP A 33 22.19 0.78 -4.03
C ASP A 33 23.30 -0.28 -3.84
N PRO A 34 23.31 -1.36 -4.64
CA PRO A 34 22.52 -1.59 -5.86
C PRO A 34 21.15 -2.26 -5.63
N ALA A 35 20.72 -2.47 -4.38
CA ALA A 35 19.41 -3.07 -4.10
C ALA A 35 18.28 -2.08 -4.41
N ARG A 36 17.21 -2.55 -5.05
CA ARG A 36 16.09 -1.69 -5.48
C ARG A 36 14.84 -1.82 -4.62
N ALA A 37 14.69 -2.95 -3.93
CA ALA A 37 13.49 -3.29 -3.19
C ALA A 37 13.41 -2.47 -1.88
N SER A 38 12.22 -1.97 -1.58
CA SER A 38 11.88 -1.32 -0.31
C SER A 38 10.52 -1.82 0.16
N GLY A 39 10.26 -1.70 1.46
CA GLY A 39 8.97 -2.10 1.98
C GLY A 39 8.60 -1.46 3.31
N ALA A 40 7.29 -1.43 3.54
CA ALA A 40 6.66 -0.89 4.74
C ALA A 40 5.45 -1.74 5.11
N LEU A 41 5.16 -1.82 6.40
CA LEU A 41 3.85 -2.26 6.89
C LEU A 41 2.94 -1.03 6.85
N VAL A 42 1.77 -1.16 6.23
CA VAL A 42 0.79 -0.07 6.13
C VAL A 42 -0.49 -0.54 6.79
N THR A 43 -1.01 0.24 7.73
CA THR A 43 -2.28 0.00 8.42
C THR A 43 -3.28 1.07 7.97
N PHE A 44 -4.43 0.63 7.51
CA PHE A 44 -5.57 1.44 7.12
C PHE A 44 -6.69 1.27 8.16
N GLU A 45 -7.18 2.37 8.72
CA GLU A 45 -8.41 2.37 9.52
C GLU A 45 -9.65 2.16 8.62
N PRO A 46 -10.82 1.79 9.17
CA PRO A 46 -12.04 1.63 8.38
C PRO A 46 -12.31 2.83 7.45
N GLY A 47 -12.62 2.56 6.18
CA GLY A 47 -12.82 3.58 5.15
C GLY A 47 -11.54 4.18 4.57
N ALA A 48 -10.36 3.90 5.12
CA ALA A 48 -9.11 4.45 4.65
C ALA A 48 -8.55 3.68 3.46
N ARG A 49 -8.00 4.40 2.48
CA ARG A 49 -7.45 3.83 1.24
C ARG A 49 -6.40 4.73 0.61
N THR A 50 -5.56 4.17 -0.25
CA THR A 50 -4.66 4.95 -1.10
C THR A 50 -5.46 5.78 -2.11
N ALA A 51 -4.84 6.84 -2.63
CA ALA A 51 -5.19 7.39 -3.93
C ALA A 51 -4.93 6.34 -5.02
N TRP A 52 -5.48 6.57 -6.21
CA TRP A 52 -5.03 5.82 -7.37
C TRP A 52 -3.54 6.06 -7.60
N HIS A 53 -2.82 5.01 -7.99
CA HIS A 53 -1.38 5.11 -8.27
C HIS A 53 -0.89 3.98 -9.17
N THR A 54 0.35 4.11 -9.64
CA THR A 54 1.07 3.05 -10.35
C THR A 54 2.48 2.86 -9.77
N HIS A 55 3.07 1.70 -10.03
CA HIS A 55 4.44 1.37 -9.69
C HIS A 55 5.21 1.01 -10.97
N PRO A 56 6.41 1.58 -11.22
CA PRO A 56 7.14 1.37 -12.47
C PRO A 56 7.65 -0.07 -12.63
N LEU A 57 7.84 -0.80 -11.53
CA LEU A 57 8.26 -2.20 -11.50
C LEU A 57 7.25 -3.10 -10.77
N GLY A 58 6.01 -2.61 -10.62
CA GLY A 58 4.94 -3.31 -9.91
C GLY A 58 5.08 -3.25 -8.39
N GLN A 59 4.14 -3.93 -7.71
CA GLN A 59 4.07 -4.00 -6.26
C GLN A 59 3.56 -5.37 -5.82
N THR A 60 4.17 -5.90 -4.77
CA THR A 60 3.64 -7.05 -4.03
C THR A 60 3.07 -6.58 -2.70
N LEU A 61 1.86 -7.01 -2.36
CA LEU A 61 1.26 -6.82 -1.04
C LEU A 61 1.12 -8.18 -0.36
N ILE A 62 1.37 -8.23 0.94
CA ILE A 62 1.13 -9.41 1.78
C ILE A 62 0.26 -8.96 2.94
N VAL A 63 -1.00 -9.40 2.98
CA VAL A 63 -1.92 -8.99 4.04
C VAL A 63 -1.57 -9.72 5.34
N THR A 64 -1.53 -8.97 6.43
CA THR A 64 -1.08 -9.44 7.75
C THR A 64 -2.18 -9.43 8.81
N SER A 65 -3.19 -8.56 8.68
CA SER A 65 -4.31 -8.48 9.61
C SER A 65 -5.51 -7.78 8.98
N GLY A 66 -6.70 -8.06 9.54
CA GLY A 66 -7.95 -7.38 9.19
C GLY A 66 -8.57 -7.85 7.89
N CYS A 67 -9.37 -6.98 7.26
CA CYS A 67 -10.00 -7.23 5.96
C CYS A 67 -10.01 -5.93 5.17
N GLY A 68 -9.59 -6.00 3.91
CA GLY A 68 -9.43 -4.84 3.05
C GLY A 68 -9.99 -5.05 1.65
N TRP A 69 -9.88 -4.01 0.84
CA TRP A 69 -10.22 -4.04 -0.58
C TRP A 69 -9.04 -3.58 -1.43
N THR A 70 -8.97 -4.12 -2.64
CA THR A 70 -8.06 -3.67 -3.69
C THR A 70 -8.80 -3.62 -5.02
N GLN A 71 -8.39 -2.74 -5.91
CA GLN A 71 -8.98 -2.65 -7.24
C GLN A 71 -7.96 -2.14 -8.26
N CYS A 72 -7.88 -2.81 -9.41
CA CYS A 72 -7.25 -2.27 -10.60
C CYS A 72 -8.26 -1.48 -11.43
N TRP A 73 -7.80 -0.43 -12.11
CA TRP A 73 -8.67 0.43 -12.91
C TRP A 73 -9.44 -0.37 -13.97
N GLY A 74 -10.77 -0.23 -13.96
CA GLY A 74 -11.66 -0.94 -14.88
C GLY A 74 -11.92 -2.41 -14.52
N GLU A 75 -11.36 -2.91 -13.42
CA GLU A 75 -11.57 -4.27 -12.93
C GLU A 75 -12.46 -4.28 -11.67
N PRO A 76 -13.04 -5.44 -11.31
CA PRO A 76 -13.78 -5.59 -10.07
C PRO A 76 -12.93 -5.24 -8.84
N LYS A 77 -13.59 -4.69 -7.82
CA LYS A 77 -13.02 -4.52 -6.48
C LYS A 77 -13.03 -5.88 -5.78
N GLU A 78 -11.89 -6.28 -5.27
CA GLU A 78 -11.67 -7.58 -4.64
C GLU A 78 -11.44 -7.42 -3.13
N GLU A 79 -11.95 -8.37 -2.35
CA GLU A 79 -11.67 -8.47 -0.92
C GLU A 79 -10.33 -9.17 -0.68
N ILE A 80 -9.56 -8.68 0.30
CA ILE A 80 -8.25 -9.22 0.66
C ILE A 80 -8.15 -9.45 2.17
N ARG A 81 -7.58 -10.60 2.55
CA ARG A 81 -7.53 -11.14 3.93
C ARG A 81 -6.13 -11.62 4.31
N PRO A 82 -5.84 -11.82 5.61
CA PRO A 82 -4.51 -12.18 6.08
C PRO A 82 -4.04 -13.50 5.45
N GLY A 83 -2.82 -13.48 4.91
CA GLY A 83 -2.26 -14.59 4.13
C GLY A 83 -2.35 -14.40 2.62
N ASP A 84 -3.23 -13.53 2.12
CA ASP A 84 -3.30 -13.23 0.69
C ASP A 84 -2.06 -12.47 0.21
N VAL A 85 -1.62 -12.82 -0.99
CA VAL A 85 -0.51 -12.17 -1.70
C VAL A 85 -1.07 -11.56 -2.98
N ILE A 86 -0.95 -10.24 -3.09
CA ILE A 86 -1.48 -9.48 -4.22
C ILE A 86 -0.31 -8.99 -5.06
N TRP A 87 -0.38 -9.23 -6.36
CA TRP A 87 0.55 -8.68 -7.33
C TRP A 87 -0.14 -7.60 -8.16
N CYS A 88 0.36 -6.37 -8.05
CA CYS A 88 -0.04 -5.23 -8.87
C CYS A 88 0.99 -5.05 -10.00
N PRO A 89 0.65 -5.36 -11.27
CA PRO A 89 1.59 -5.31 -12.38
C PRO A 89 2.20 -3.91 -12.61
N PRO A 90 3.41 -3.84 -13.21
CA PRO A 90 4.05 -2.58 -13.57
C PRO A 90 3.13 -1.66 -14.38
N GLY A 91 3.05 -0.39 -13.99
CA GLY A 91 2.26 0.63 -14.68
C GLY A 91 0.75 0.48 -14.56
N LYS A 92 0.23 -0.60 -13.95
CA LYS A 92 -1.21 -0.80 -13.81
C LYS A 92 -1.76 0.12 -12.71
N LYS A 93 -2.75 0.94 -13.05
CA LYS A 93 -3.41 1.87 -12.11
C LYS A 93 -4.26 1.09 -11.12
N HIS A 94 -4.03 1.28 -9.82
CA HIS A 94 -4.75 0.57 -8.76
C HIS A 94 -4.86 1.39 -7.48
N TRP A 95 -5.69 0.93 -6.56
CA TRP A 95 -5.75 1.36 -5.17
C TRP A 95 -5.97 0.17 -4.24
N HIS A 96 -5.65 0.35 -2.97
CA HIS A 96 -5.93 -0.62 -1.90
C HIS A 96 -6.18 0.10 -0.58
N GLY A 97 -6.85 -0.58 0.34
CA GLY A 97 -7.20 -0.02 1.64
C GLY A 97 -8.04 -0.96 2.50
N ALA A 98 -8.53 -0.41 3.60
CA ALA A 98 -9.50 -1.06 4.47
C ALA A 98 -10.88 -1.19 3.80
N THR A 99 -11.72 -2.10 4.31
CA THR A 99 -13.16 -2.04 4.02
C THR A 99 -13.81 -0.86 4.75
N ALA A 100 -15.09 -0.60 4.48
CA ALA A 100 -15.82 0.48 5.11
C ALA A 100 -15.92 0.34 6.65
N THR A 101 -15.80 -0.87 7.20
CA THR A 101 -16.05 -1.15 8.61
C THR A 101 -14.90 -1.88 9.33
N THR A 102 -13.92 -2.41 8.61
CA THR A 102 -12.80 -3.15 9.19
C THR A 102 -11.47 -2.57 8.78
N ALA A 103 -10.59 -2.34 9.75
CA ALA A 103 -9.19 -2.01 9.48
C ALA A 103 -8.48 -3.17 8.76
N MET A 104 -7.36 -2.86 8.10
CA MET A 104 -6.49 -3.84 7.45
C MET A 104 -5.04 -3.40 7.50
N SER A 105 -4.11 -4.34 7.65
CA SER A 105 -2.69 -4.08 7.44
C SER A 105 -2.05 -5.05 6.44
N HIS A 106 -1.19 -4.53 5.58
CA HIS A 106 -0.37 -5.33 4.68
C HIS A 106 1.08 -4.86 4.67
N ILE A 107 2.01 -5.76 4.33
CA ILE A 107 3.36 -5.40 3.93
C ILE A 107 3.33 -5.06 2.44
N ALA A 108 3.71 -3.84 2.09
CA ALA A 108 3.91 -3.42 0.71
C ALA A 108 5.39 -3.52 0.33
N ILE A 109 5.69 -4.15 -0.80
CA ILE A 109 7.03 -4.33 -1.34
C ILE A 109 7.06 -3.79 -2.76
N VAL A 110 7.98 -2.88 -3.03
CA VAL A 110 8.13 -2.19 -4.32
C VAL A 110 9.61 -2.05 -4.68
N GLU A 111 9.89 -1.97 -5.98
CA GLU A 111 11.22 -1.64 -6.49
C GLU A 111 11.27 -0.22 -7.06
N LYS A 112 12.42 0.44 -6.88
CA LYS A 112 12.69 1.75 -7.49
C LYS A 112 13.24 1.59 -8.91
N LEU A 113 12.74 2.42 -9.81
CA LEU A 113 13.32 2.67 -11.13
C LEU A 113 13.69 4.16 -11.22
N ASN A 114 14.95 4.47 -11.50
CA ASN A 114 15.46 5.86 -11.60
C ASN A 114 15.13 6.71 -10.35
N GLY A 115 15.30 6.14 -9.15
CA GLY A 115 15.01 6.80 -7.87
C GLY A 115 13.52 6.88 -7.49
N LYS A 116 12.61 6.45 -8.37
CA LYS A 116 11.16 6.51 -8.15
C LYS A 116 10.54 5.12 -7.99
N ALA A 117 9.67 4.94 -7.01
CA ALA A 117 8.93 3.69 -6.82
C ALA A 117 7.43 3.84 -7.07
N ILE A 118 6.87 5.04 -7.11
CA ILE A 118 5.42 5.26 -7.16
C ILE A 118 5.08 6.53 -7.93
N ASP A 119 4.01 6.46 -8.70
CA ASP A 119 3.38 7.58 -9.39
C ASP A 119 1.96 7.75 -8.82
N TRP A 120 1.79 8.74 -7.95
CA TRP A 120 0.50 9.08 -7.35
C TRP A 120 -0.42 9.80 -8.35
N MET A 121 -1.71 9.52 -8.26
CA MET A 121 -2.75 10.10 -9.10
C MET A 121 -3.90 10.66 -8.22
N GLU A 122 -5.10 10.76 -8.76
CA GLU A 122 -6.26 11.30 -8.05
C GLU A 122 -6.77 10.39 -6.92
N LYS A 123 -7.53 10.98 -6.00
CA LYS A 123 -8.20 10.25 -4.94
C LYS A 123 -9.22 9.25 -5.49
N VAL A 124 -9.36 8.12 -4.81
CA VAL A 124 -10.50 7.22 -4.99
C VAL A 124 -11.73 7.90 -4.39
N SER A 125 -12.70 8.23 -5.23
CA SER A 125 -13.96 8.86 -4.79
C SER A 125 -14.76 7.91 -3.90
N ASP A 126 -15.71 8.44 -3.12
CA ASP A 126 -16.59 7.59 -2.32
C ASP A 126 -17.49 6.71 -3.20
N GLU A 127 -17.89 7.18 -4.38
CA GLU A 127 -18.62 6.38 -5.38
C GLU A 127 -17.77 5.20 -5.88
N GLN A 128 -16.50 5.42 -6.25
CA GLN A 128 -15.59 4.33 -6.63
C GLN A 128 -15.36 3.34 -5.47
N TYR A 129 -15.29 3.86 -4.24
CA TYR A 129 -15.01 3.07 -3.06
C TYR A 129 -16.20 2.22 -2.59
N LEU A 130 -17.41 2.79 -2.58
CA LEU A 130 -18.62 2.13 -2.11
C LEU A 130 -19.26 1.27 -3.21
N GLY A 131 -19.16 1.70 -4.48
CA GLY A 131 -19.89 1.12 -5.60
C GLY A 131 -21.25 1.76 -5.79
#